data_AF-A0A836V0V7-F1
#
_entry.id   AF-A0A836V0V7-F1
#
_cell.length_a   1.000
_cell.length_b   1.000
_cell.length_c   1.000
_cell.angle_alpha   90.00
_cell.angle_beta   90.00
_cell.angle_gamma   90.00
#
_symmetry.space_group_name_H-M   'P 1'
#
loop_
_entity.id
_entity.type
_entity.pdbx_description
1 polymer ?
#
loop_
_entity_poly.entity_id
_entity_poly.type
_entity_poly.pdbx_seq_one_letter_code
_entity_poly.pdbx_strand_id
1 'polypeptide(L)'
;MGDASVTIHIKKVIFENFNDLDLKFNNDQIFEILKQNKNIDQSLTINDMEIYFKEFCDAQLLRNIAQNFTTQWFKLFELFEKIQC
;
A
#
# COMPACT_ATOMS: atom_id res chain seq x y z
N MET A 1 -15.18 11.81 -2.59
CA MET A 1 -14.93 10.73 -3.57
C MET A 1 -13.43 10.45 -3.80
N GLY A 2 -12.51 11.06 -3.03
CA GLY A 2 -11.05 10.92 -3.27
C GLY A 2 -10.37 9.71 -2.61
N ASP A 3 -10.72 9.38 -1.36
CA ASP A 3 -9.90 8.48 -0.53
C ASP A 3 -10.12 6.98 -0.76
N ALA A 4 -11.37 6.58 -1.02
CA ALA A 4 -11.70 5.19 -1.33
C ALA A 4 -11.05 4.69 -2.64
N SER A 5 -10.74 5.60 -3.56
CA SER A 5 -10.06 5.27 -4.81
C SER A 5 -8.60 4.87 -4.56
N VAL A 6 -7.87 5.65 -3.74
CA VAL A 6 -6.44 5.42 -3.50
C VAL A 6 -6.21 4.08 -2.79
N THR A 7 -7.04 3.75 -1.80
CA THR A 7 -6.95 2.47 -1.08
C THR A 7 -7.18 1.28 -2.00
N ILE A 8 -8.14 1.34 -2.94
CA ILE A 8 -8.34 0.27 -3.94
C ILE A 8 -7.09 0.09 -4.80
N HIS A 9 -6.48 1.18 -5.28
CA HIS A 9 -5.28 1.09 -6.11
C HIS A 9 -4.09 0.51 -5.32
N ILE A 10 -3.91 0.89 -4.05
CA ILE A 10 -2.86 0.28 -3.20
C ILE A 10 -3.09 -1.23 -3.06
N LYS A 11 -4.32 -1.65 -2.74
CA LYS A 11 -4.65 -3.08 -2.61
C LYS A 11 -4.38 -3.83 -3.91
N LYS A 12 -4.69 -3.23 -5.06
CA LYS A 12 -4.41 -3.81 -6.38
C LYS A 12 -2.90 -3.97 -6.62
N VAL A 13 -2.10 -2.95 -6.34
CA VAL A 13 -0.63 -3.02 -6.47
C VAL A 13 -0.05 -4.10 -5.58
N ILE A 14 -0.52 -4.21 -4.33
CA ILE A 14 -0.14 -5.26 -3.39
C ILE A 14 -0.50 -6.64 -3.96
N PHE A 15 -1.73 -6.81 -4.42
CA PHE A 15 -2.20 -8.08 -4.97
C PHE A 15 -1.39 -8.52 -6.20
N GLU A 16 -1.02 -7.59 -7.08
CA GLU A 16 -0.33 -7.90 -8.33
C GLU A 16 1.18 -8.12 -8.15
N ASN A 17 1.82 -7.43 -7.20
CA ASN A 17 3.29 -7.40 -7.09
C ASN A 17 3.84 -7.98 -5.78
N PHE A 18 3.04 -8.02 -4.72
CA PHE A 18 3.50 -8.32 -3.36
C PHE A 18 2.61 -9.33 -2.62
N ASN A 19 1.78 -10.11 -3.33
CA ASN A 19 0.85 -11.08 -2.74
C ASN A 19 1.52 -12.38 -2.28
N ASP A 20 2.47 -12.25 -1.36
CA ASP A 20 3.24 -13.35 -0.79
C ASP A 20 3.55 -13.00 0.68
N LEU A 21 3.34 -13.97 1.59
CA LEU A 21 3.56 -13.81 3.02
C LEU A 21 5.04 -13.66 3.40
N ASP A 22 5.94 -14.19 2.58
CA ASP A 22 7.38 -14.14 2.81
C ASP A 22 8.00 -12.84 2.30
N LEU A 23 7.37 -12.19 1.33
CA LEU A 23 7.82 -10.92 0.77
C LEU A 23 7.66 -9.77 1.78
N LYS A 24 8.62 -8.84 1.72
CA LYS A 24 8.58 -7.56 2.43
C LYS A 24 8.60 -6.47 1.39
N PHE A 25 7.81 -5.43 1.61
CA PHE A 25 7.76 -4.26 0.75
C PHE A 25 7.67 -3.01 1.61
N ASN A 26 7.84 -1.84 1.02
CA ASN A 26 7.64 -0.58 1.70
C ASN A 26 6.65 0.33 0.96
N ASN A 27 6.16 1.35 1.67
CA ASN A 27 5.26 2.35 1.10
C ASN A 27 5.86 3.10 -0.09
N ASP A 28 7.18 3.34 -0.11
CA ASP A 28 7.85 4.01 -1.23
C ASP A 28 7.71 3.22 -2.54
N GLN A 29 7.96 1.91 -2.51
CA GLN A 29 7.80 1.02 -3.67
C GLN A 29 6.36 1.03 -4.20
N ILE A 30 5.37 0.96 -3.30
CA ILE A 30 3.96 1.02 -3.69
C ILE A 30 3.62 2.37 -4.31
N PHE A 31 4.10 3.45 -3.69
CA PHE A 31 3.87 4.81 -4.16
C PHE A 31 4.46 5.07 -5.54
N GLU A 32 5.68 4.58 -5.81
CA GLU A 32 6.30 4.65 -7.12
C GLU A 32 5.47 3.94 -8.19
N ILE A 33 5.01 2.72 -7.92
CA ILE A 33 4.16 1.96 -8.85
C ILE A 33 2.84 2.71 -9.12
N LEU A 34 2.21 3.26 -8.07
CA LEU A 34 0.97 4.05 -8.21
C LEU A 34 1.18 5.31 -9.07
N LYS A 35 2.31 6.00 -8.90
CA LYS A 35 2.67 7.16 -9.74
C LYS A 35 2.91 6.75 -11.19
N GLN A 36 3.66 5.69 -11.43
CA GLN A 36 3.94 5.17 -12.77
C GLN A 36 2.65 4.78 -13.50
N ASN A 37 1.71 4.15 -12.79
CA ASN A 37 0.40 3.77 -13.32
C ASN A 37 -0.60 4.93 -13.44
N LYS A 38 -0.22 6.15 -12.99
CA LYS A 38 -1.10 7.33 -12.93
C LYS A 38 -2.41 7.05 -12.15
N ASN A 39 -2.34 6.19 -11.15
CA ASN A 39 -3.49 5.80 -10.32
C ASN A 39 -3.79 6.81 -9.20
N ILE A 40 -2.81 7.68 -8.91
CA ILE A 40 -2.90 8.74 -7.91
C ILE A 40 -2.47 10.07 -8.53
N ASP A 41 -2.81 11.17 -7.87
CA ASP A 41 -2.35 12.50 -8.25
C ASP A 41 -0.82 12.58 -8.10
N GLN A 42 -0.14 13.09 -9.13
CA GLN A 42 1.31 13.17 -9.18
C GLN A 42 1.90 14.19 -8.18
N SER A 43 1.07 15.14 -7.71
CA SER A 43 1.43 16.12 -6.69
C SER A 43 1.47 15.55 -5.27
N LEU A 44 0.86 14.38 -5.05
CA LEU A 44 0.92 13.71 -3.74
C LEU A 44 2.36 13.36 -3.39
N THR A 45 2.62 13.33 -2.09
CA THR A 45 3.88 12.93 -1.47
C THR A 45 3.67 11.67 -0.62
N ILE A 46 4.76 11.04 -0.18
CA ILE A 46 4.67 9.85 0.67
C ILE A 46 3.97 10.14 2.00
N ASN A 47 4.11 11.36 2.53
CA ASN A 47 3.46 11.80 3.76
C ASN A 47 1.93 11.81 3.62
N ASP A 48 1.41 12.21 2.46
CA ASP A 48 -0.04 12.20 2.19
C ASP A 48 -0.58 10.77 2.15
N MET A 49 0.28 9.79 1.85
CA MET A 49 -0.09 8.38 1.73
C MET A 49 -0.08 7.63 3.07
N GLU A 50 0.57 8.18 4.10
CA GLU A 50 0.75 7.52 5.39
C GLU A 50 -0.58 7.08 6.02
N ILE A 51 -1.62 7.91 5.88
CA ILE A 51 -2.96 7.62 6.40
C ILE A 51 -3.53 6.32 5.84
N TYR A 52 -3.35 6.04 4.55
CA TYR A 52 -3.89 4.84 3.90
C TYR A 52 -3.17 3.57 4.38
N PHE A 53 -1.84 3.63 4.55
CA PHE A 53 -1.08 2.49 5.09
C PHE A 53 -1.41 2.23 6.55
N LYS A 54 -1.67 3.28 7.33
CA LYS A 54 -2.16 3.16 8.69
C LYS A 54 -3.52 2.48 8.75
N GLU A 55 -4.46 2.87 7.90
CA GLU A 55 -5.77 2.22 7.79
C GLU A 55 -5.64 0.71 7.49
N PHE A 56 -4.71 0.32 6.61
CA PHE A 56 -4.46 -1.11 6.34
C PHE A 56 -3.85 -1.86 7.52
N CYS A 57 -3.04 -1.19 8.34
CA CYS A 57 -2.51 -1.78 9.57
C CYS A 57 -3.60 -1.95 10.61
N ASP A 58 -4.45 -0.93 10.80
CA ASP A 58 -5.56 -0.96 11.75
C ASP A 58 -6.62 -2.01 11.35
N ALA A 59 -6.82 -2.21 10.03
CA ALA A 59 -7.66 -3.27 9.47
C ALA A 59 -7.01 -4.66 9.46
N GLN A 60 -5.80 -4.82 10.02
CA GLN A 60 -5.05 -6.09 10.06
C GLN A 60 -4.78 -6.72 8.69
N LEU A 61 -4.68 -5.91 7.63
CA LEU A 61 -4.29 -6.37 6.29
C LEU A 61 -2.77 -6.36 6.14
N LEU A 62 -2.14 -5.32 6.66
CA LEU A 62 -0.68 -5.14 6.62
C LEU A 62 -0.11 -5.08 8.03
N ARG A 63 1.06 -5.67 8.22
CA ARG A 63 1.84 -5.55 9.44
C ARG A 63 3.04 -4.66 9.17
N ASN A 64 3.11 -3.53 9.86
CA ASN A 64 4.34 -2.74 9.90
C ASN A 64 5.41 -3.51 10.69
N ILE A 65 6.55 -3.77 10.07
CA ILE A 65 7.67 -4.55 10.62
C ILE A 65 8.90 -3.70 10.91
N ALA A 66 9.01 -2.52 10.31
CA ALA A 66 10.07 -1.55 10.55
C ALA A 66 9.69 -0.19 9.98
N GLN A 67 10.25 0.88 10.54
CA GLN A 67 10.09 2.24 10.03
C GLN A 67 11.40 3.01 10.14
N ASN A 68 11.69 3.81 9.11
CA ASN A 68 12.77 4.79 9.11
C ASN A 68 12.26 6.09 8.47
N PHE A 69 12.09 7.14 9.27
CA PHE A 69 11.41 8.38 8.86
C PHE A 69 10.02 8.09 8.25
N THR A 70 9.82 8.45 6.99
CA THR A 70 8.58 8.25 6.23
C THR A 70 8.50 6.87 5.59
N THR A 71 9.61 6.15 5.47
CA THR A 71 9.63 4.81 4.88
C THR A 71 9.18 3.79 5.93
N GLN A 72 8.09 3.11 5.63
CA GLN A 72 7.54 2.04 6.46
C GLN A 72 7.61 0.72 5.69
N TRP A 73 8.13 -0.32 6.34
CA TRP A 73 8.22 -1.66 5.81
C TRP A 73 7.05 -2.49 6.30
N PHE A 74 6.42 -3.20 5.37
CA PHE A 74 5.24 -3.99 5.61
C PHE A 74 5.46 -5.45 5.22
N LYS A 75 4.69 -6.30 5.90
CA LYS A 75 4.38 -7.67 5.51
C LYS A 75 2.88 -7.85 5.45
N LEU A 76 2.43 -8.80 4.65
CA LEU A 76 1.04 -9.23 4.67
C LEU A 76 0.72 -9.96 5.98
N PHE A 77 -0.46 -9.71 6.54
CA PHE A 77 -1.02 -10.56 7.59
C PHE A 77 -1.52 -11.89 7.02
N GLU A 78 -2.21 -11.81 5.89
CA GLU A 78 -2.70 -12.93 5.10
C GLU A 78 -2.59 -12.62 3.60
N LEU A 79 -2.64 -13.64 2.75
CA LEU A 79 -2.66 -13.43 1.30
C LEU A 79 -3.92 -12.65 0.94
N PHE A 80 -3.75 -11.64 0.09
CA PHE A 80 -4.91 -10.94 -0.48
C PHE A 80 -5.65 -11.94 -1.37
N GLU A 81 -6.90 -12.23 -1.00
CA GLU A 81 -7.80 -12.96 -1.87
C GLU A 81 -8.00 -12.16 -3.17
N LYS A 82 -8.28 -12.89 -4.26
CA LYS A 82 -8.50 -12.29 -5.58
C LYS A 82 -9.65 -11.29 -5.45
N ILE A 83 -9.31 -10.01 -5.37
CA ILE A 83 -10.32 -8.96 -5.27
C ILE A 83 -11.09 -9.03 -6.58
N GLN A 84 -12.35 -9.47 -6.53
CA GLN A 84 -13.29 -9.19 -7.60
C GLN A 84 -13.58 -7.69 -7.53
N CYS A 85 -12.68 -6.90 -8.11
CA CYS A 85 -12.94 -5.50 -8.46
C CYS A 85 -13.84 -5.44 -9.68
#